data_AF-A0AAV5M6W8-F1
#
_entry.id   AF-A0AAV5M6W8-F1
#
_cell.length_a   1.000
_cell.length_b   1.000
_cell.length_c   1.000
_cell.angle_alpha   90.00
_cell.angle_beta   90.00
_cell.angle_gamma   90.00
#
_symmetry.space_group_name_H-M   'P 1'
#
loop_
_entity.id
_entity.type
_entity.pdbx_description
1 polymer ?
#
loop_
_entity_poly.entity_id
_entity_poly.type
_entity_poly.pdbx_seq_one_letter_code
_entity_poly.pdbx_strand_id
1 'polypeptide(L)'
;MALPSFEKVLTRTDIHEMLVIPTHFMQHLPGVEGGQSVELTVNASGTQRTFGYYTRDGPNRRPVLRSGWRTFVRDKGLEIDHKILFECVDGFPQYQIRAQKKIILLGQETWADF
;
A
#
# COMPACT_ATOMS: atom_id res chain seq x y z
N MET A 1 -8.27 -13.75 15.75
CA MET A 1 -6.90 -13.52 15.20
C MET A 1 -6.96 -12.23 14.41
N ALA A 2 -5.99 -11.33 14.57
CA ALA A 2 -5.92 -10.14 13.73
C ALA A 2 -5.53 -10.55 12.30
N LEU A 3 -6.16 -9.95 11.30
CA LEU A 3 -5.76 -10.16 9.91
C LEU A 3 -4.38 -9.53 9.65
N PRO A 4 -3.58 -10.09 8.72
CA PRO A 4 -2.26 -9.54 8.41
C PRO A 4 -2.32 -8.08 7.99
N SER A 5 -1.36 -7.28 8.46
CA SER A 5 -1.20 -5.89 8.06
C SER A 5 0.26 -5.46 8.06
N PHE A 6 0.55 -4.34 7.39
CA PHE A 6 1.80 -3.63 7.55
C PHE A 6 1.59 -2.12 7.53
N GLU A 7 2.45 -1.42 8.26
CA GLU A 7 2.58 0.03 8.16
C GLU A 7 3.83 0.39 7.36
N LYS A 8 3.75 1.47 6.59
CA LYS A 8 4.90 1.98 5.86
C LYS A 8 4.88 3.49 5.77
N VAL A 9 5.95 4.13 6.23
CA VAL A 9 6.25 5.52 5.91
C VAL A 9 6.71 5.60 4.46
N LEU A 10 6.04 6.45 3.69
CA LEU A 10 6.23 6.57 2.25
C LEU A 10 7.54 7.27 1.93
N THR A 11 8.35 6.60 1.11
CA THR A 11 9.62 7.12 0.62
C THR A 11 9.43 7.86 -0.71
N ARG A 12 10.50 8.52 -1.18
CA ARG A 12 10.55 9.12 -2.52
C ARG A 12 10.13 8.15 -3.63
N THR A 13 10.59 6.89 -3.57
CA THR A 13 10.21 5.86 -4.56
C THR A 13 8.72 5.55 -4.49
N ASP A 14 8.17 5.46 -3.27
CA ASP A 14 6.74 5.20 -3.10
C ASP A 14 5.89 6.34 -3.67
N ILE A 15 6.29 7.59 -3.47
CA ILE A 15 5.51 8.73 -3.96
C ILE A 15 5.62 8.90 -5.48
N HIS A 16 6.82 8.78 -6.05
CA HIS A 16 7.05 9.16 -7.44
C HIS A 16 7.03 8.00 -8.43
N GLU A 17 7.14 6.76 -7.98
CA GLU A 17 7.27 5.60 -8.87
C GLU A 17 6.23 4.52 -8.60
N MET A 18 6.31 3.86 -7.45
CA MET A 18 5.54 2.66 -7.10
C MET A 18 5.62 2.38 -5.61
N LEU A 19 4.54 1.88 -5.01
CA LEU A 19 4.59 1.40 -3.64
C LEU A 19 5.37 0.09 -3.58
N VAL A 20 6.46 0.06 -2.83
CA VAL A 20 7.18 -1.19 -2.54
C VAL A 20 6.56 -1.83 -1.30
N ILE A 21 5.92 -2.99 -1.47
CA ILE A 21 5.33 -3.72 -0.35
C ILE A 21 6.46 -4.47 0.41
N PRO A 22 6.47 -4.44 1.76
CA PRO A 22 7.46 -5.17 2.55
C PRO A 22 7.47 -6.68 2.22
N THR A 23 8.66 -7.26 2.09
CA THR A 23 8.83 -8.66 1.67
C THR A 23 8.17 -9.65 2.64
N HIS A 24 8.12 -9.35 3.95
CA HIS A 24 7.43 -10.22 4.92
C HIS A 24 5.92 -10.30 4.68
N PHE A 25 5.32 -9.31 4.02
CA PHE A 25 3.90 -9.29 3.69
C PHE A 25 3.58 -10.05 2.40
N MET A 26 4.60 -10.38 1.60
CA MET A 26 4.44 -11.02 0.28
C MET A 26 3.63 -12.32 0.32
N GLN A 27 3.76 -13.10 1.40
CA GLN A 27 3.01 -14.35 1.59
C GLN A 27 1.48 -14.17 1.70
N HIS A 28 1.01 -12.93 1.92
CA HIS A 28 -0.40 -12.59 2.02
C HIS A 28 -0.96 -11.94 0.74
N LEU A 29 -0.13 -11.80 -0.30
CA LEU A 29 -0.52 -11.26 -1.60
C LEU A 29 -0.82 -12.40 -2.58
N PRO A 30 -1.56 -12.14 -3.67
CA PRO A 30 -1.72 -13.12 -4.74
C PRO A 30 -0.35 -13.54 -5.27
N GLY A 31 -0.19 -14.84 -5.54
CA GLY A 31 0.97 -15.35 -6.26
C GLY A 31 0.98 -14.81 -7.69
N VAL A 32 2.14 -14.32 -8.14
CA VAL A 32 2.32 -13.80 -9.49
C VAL A 32 3.49 -14.53 -10.14
N GLU A 33 3.21 -15.23 -11.23
CA GLU A 33 4.22 -15.96 -11.99
C GLU A 33 4.77 -15.11 -13.15
N GLY A 34 6.05 -15.28 -13.47
CA GLY A 34 6.64 -14.78 -14.72
C GLY A 34 6.74 -13.26 -14.90
N GLY A 35 6.72 -12.47 -13.82
CA GLY A 35 6.89 -11.01 -13.90
C GLY A 35 5.71 -10.26 -14.55
N GLN A 36 4.60 -10.95 -14.83
CA GLN A 36 3.39 -10.34 -15.37
C GLN A 36 2.72 -9.44 -14.32
N SER A 37 2.17 -8.31 -14.74
CA SER A 37 1.34 -7.49 -13.85
C SER A 37 -0.06 -8.07 -13.79
N VAL A 38 -0.55 -8.33 -12.58
CA VAL A 38 -1.96 -8.63 -12.31
C VAL A 38 -2.65 -7.42 -11.72
N GLU A 39 -3.98 -7.43 -11.70
CA GLU A 39 -4.77 -6.40 -11.04
C GLU A 39 -5.04 -6.76 -9.59
N LEU A 40 -4.79 -5.81 -8.68
CA LEU A 40 -5.11 -5.92 -7.26
C LEU A 40 -6.15 -4.86 -6.90
N THR A 41 -7.38 -5.30 -6.64
CA THR A 41 -8.44 -4.42 -6.16
C THR A 41 -8.34 -4.27 -4.65
N VAL A 42 -8.37 -3.02 -4.18
CA VAL A 42 -8.30 -2.67 -2.76
C VAL A 42 -9.34 -1.61 -2.42
N ASN A 43 -9.80 -1.57 -1.17
CA ASN A 43 -10.50 -0.43 -0.62
C ASN A 43 -9.48 0.62 -0.15
N ALA A 44 -9.28 1.68 -0.93
CA ALA A 44 -8.36 2.76 -0.60
C ALA A 44 -9.14 3.93 0.01
N SER A 45 -9.09 4.04 1.35
CA SER A 45 -9.73 5.13 2.11
C SER A 45 -11.23 5.30 1.79
N GLY A 46 -11.97 4.19 1.77
CA GLY A 46 -13.41 4.16 1.51
C GLY A 46 -13.80 4.09 0.04
N THR A 47 -12.83 4.14 -0.89
CA THR A 47 -13.08 4.04 -2.33
C THR A 47 -12.37 2.84 -2.93
N GLN A 48 -13.10 2.05 -3.74
CA GLN A 48 -12.49 0.94 -4.47
C GLN A 48 -11.50 1.46 -5.52
N ARG A 49 -10.28 0.92 -5.51
CA ARG A 49 -9.22 1.22 -6.46
C ARG A 49 -8.58 -0.07 -6.94
N THR A 50 -8.18 -0.10 -8.20
CA THR A 50 -7.41 -1.21 -8.77
C THR A 50 -6.00 -0.75 -9.06
N PHE A 51 -5.03 -1.53 -8.61
CA PHE A 51 -3.61 -1.28 -8.83
C PHE A 51 -2.98 -2.39 -9.66
N GLY A 52 -2.05 -2.04 -10.53
CA GLY A 52 -1.18 -3.02 -11.19
C GLY A 52 -0.17 -3.53 -10.17
N TYR A 53 -0.25 -4.82 -9.86
CA TYR A 53 0.58 -5.53 -8.90
C TYR A 53 1.47 -6.54 -9.62
N TYR A 54 2.77 -6.53 -9.31
CA TYR A 54 3.70 -7.56 -9.76
C TYR A 54 4.81 -7.75 -8.75
N THR A 55 5.51 -8.87 -8.86
CA THR A 55 6.75 -9.12 -8.11
C THR A 55 7.93 -8.91 -9.03
N ARG A 56 8.87 -8.04 -8.62
CA ARG A 56 10.10 -7.81 -9.38
C ARG A 56 10.99 -9.06 -9.41
N ASP A 57 11.63 -9.31 -10.55
CA ASP A 57 12.65 -10.35 -10.68
C ASP A 57 13.98 -9.99 -9.98
N GLY A 58 14.75 -11.02 -9.62
CA GLY A 58 16.07 -10.91 -9.01
C GLY A 58 16.16 -11.50 -7.59
N PRO A 59 17.36 -11.47 -6.97
CA PRO A 59 17.61 -12.08 -5.66
C PRO A 59 16.82 -11.43 -4.51
N ASN A 60 16.40 -10.17 -4.70
CA ASN A 60 15.57 -9.43 -3.77
C ASN A 60 14.19 -9.18 -4.38
N ARG A 61 13.43 -10.27 -4.60
CA ARG A 61 12.05 -10.20 -5.08
C ARG A 61 11.24 -9.30 -4.16
N ARG A 62 10.69 -8.22 -4.73
CA ARG A 62 9.86 -7.27 -3.99
C ARG A 62 8.51 -7.11 -4.70
N PRO A 63 7.40 -7.34 -3.98
CA PRO A 63 6.08 -7.01 -4.49
C PRO A 63 5.92 -5.49 -4.60
N VAL A 64 5.31 -5.02 -5.69
CA VAL A 64 5.10 -3.58 -5.92
C VAL A 64 3.70 -3.29 -6.46
N LEU A 65 3.14 -2.13 -6.09
CA LEU A 65 1.97 -1.54 -6.76
C LEU A 65 2.44 -0.39 -7.66
N ARG A 66 2.21 -0.52 -8.97
CA ARG A 66 2.72 0.43 -9.97
C ARG A 66 1.60 1.14 -10.73
N SER A 67 0.85 0.40 -11.54
CA SER A 67 -0.27 1.00 -12.30
C SER A 67 -1.36 1.47 -11.33
N GLY A 68 -1.94 2.65 -11.57
CA GLY A 68 -2.96 3.25 -10.70
C GLY A 68 -2.42 3.88 -9.40
N TRP A 69 -1.27 3.43 -8.88
CA TRP A 69 -0.73 3.91 -7.61
C TRP A 69 -0.40 5.41 -7.64
N ARG A 70 0.30 5.90 -8.67
CA ARG A 70 0.62 7.33 -8.81
C ARG A 70 -0.63 8.22 -8.95
N THR A 71 -1.69 7.69 -9.55
CA THR A 71 -2.99 8.38 -9.60
C THR A 71 -3.57 8.48 -8.21
N PHE A 72 -3.58 7.39 -7.44
CA PHE A 72 -4.02 7.41 -6.04
C PHE A 72 -3.18 8.38 -5.18
N VAL A 73 -1.86 8.40 -5.32
CA VAL A 73 -0.97 9.35 -4.63
C VAL A 73 -1.40 10.79 -4.89
N ARG A 74 -1.60 11.15 -6.16
CA ARG A 74 -2.03 12.50 -6.55
C ARG A 74 -3.43 12.83 -6.04
N ASP A 75 -4.39 11.93 -6.25
CA ASP A 75 -5.79 12.15 -5.90
C ASP A 75 -5.98 12.26 -4.38
N LYS A 76 -5.17 11.53 -3.61
CA LYS A 76 -5.20 11.54 -2.15
C LYS A 76 -4.32 12.62 -1.51
N GLY A 77 -3.40 13.22 -2.27
CA GLY A 77 -2.41 14.15 -1.73
C GLY A 77 -1.39 13.47 -0.83
N LEU A 78 -0.94 12.27 -1.19
CA LEU A 78 0.14 11.58 -0.46
C LEU A 78 1.48 12.26 -0.73
N GLU A 79 2.27 12.45 0.33
CA GLU A 79 3.58 13.08 0.30
C GLU A 79 4.62 12.17 0.98
N ILE A 80 5.89 12.52 0.81
CA ILE A 80 6.98 11.86 1.53
C ILE A 80 6.74 12.04 3.04
N ASP A 81 7.07 11.02 3.83
CA ASP A 81 6.84 10.97 5.27
C ASP A 81 5.37 10.84 5.72
N HIS A 82 4.40 10.83 4.79
CA HIS A 82 3.09 10.24 5.09
C HIS A 82 3.23 8.74 5.31
N LYS A 83 2.28 8.15 6.02
CA LYS A 83 2.25 6.71 6.30
C LYS A 83 1.05 6.09 5.60
N ILE A 84 1.19 4.84 5.21
CA ILE A 84 0.05 4.00 4.89
C ILE A 84 -0.06 2.86 5.89
N LEU A 85 -1.29 2.42 6.11
CA LEU A 85 -1.62 1.15 6.72
C LEU A 85 -2.31 0.28 5.66
N PHE A 86 -1.70 -0.85 5.34
CA PHE A 86 -2.21 -1.83 4.39
C PHE A 86 -2.63 -3.07 5.17
N GLU A 87 -3.87 -3.53 4.97
CA GLU A 87 -4.49 -4.55 5.79
C GLU A 87 -5.21 -5.58 4.91
N CYS A 88 -5.14 -6.85 5.27
CA CYS A 88 -6.12 -7.82 4.82
C CYS A 88 -7.44 -7.57 5.56
N VAL A 89 -8.57 -7.71 4.86
CA VAL A 89 -9.91 -7.57 5.44
C VAL A 89 -10.77 -8.78 5.07
N ASP A 90 -11.74 -9.11 5.93
CA ASP A 90 -12.73 -10.13 5.61
C ASP A 90 -13.68 -9.59 4.52
N GLY A 91 -13.83 -10.33 3.42
CA GLY A 91 -14.74 -9.99 2.32
C GLY A 91 -14.03 -9.49 1.06
N PHE A 92 -14.76 -8.71 0.25
CA PHE A 92 -14.28 -8.15 -1.01
C PHE A 92 -14.43 -6.62 -1.01
N PRO A 93 -13.38 -5.85 -1.39
CA PRO A 93 -12.02 -6.30 -1.72
C PRO A 93 -11.29 -6.89 -0.51
N GLN A 94 -10.38 -7.84 -0.72
CA GLN A 94 -9.64 -8.54 0.34
C GLN A 94 -8.59 -7.67 1.05
N TYR A 95 -8.38 -6.43 0.56
CA TYR A 95 -7.35 -5.54 1.04
C TYR A 95 -7.88 -4.13 1.23
N GLN A 96 -7.35 -3.45 2.24
CA GLN A 96 -7.63 -2.05 2.55
C GLN A 96 -6.33 -1.26 2.64
N ILE A 97 -6.35 -0.03 2.15
CA ILE A 97 -5.27 0.95 2.32
C ILE A 97 -5.83 2.21 2.99
N ARG A 98 -5.22 2.59 4.11
CA ARG A 98 -5.49 3.86 4.80
C ARG A 98 -4.29 4.78 4.69
N ALA A 99 -4.52 6.01 4.25
CA ALA A 99 -3.51 7.06 4.21
C ALA A 99 -3.50 7.79 5.55
N GLN A 100 -2.32 7.99 6.12
CA GLN A 100 -2.14 8.59 7.43
C GLN A 100 -1.09 9.70 7.39
N LYS A 101 -1.35 10.78 8.12
CA LYS A 101 -0.39 11.88 8.31
C LYS A 101 -0.04 12.02 9.79
N LYS A 102 1.16 12.50 10.07
CA LYS A 102 1.54 12.85 11.45
C LYS A 102 0.71 14.05 11.90
N ILE A 103 0.18 13.96 13.11
CA ILE A 103 -0.50 15.06 13.80
C ILE A 103 -0.02 15.12 15.24
N ILE A 104 -0.20 16.28 15.87
CA ILE A 104 0.00 16.44 17.31
C ILE A 104 -1.38 16.48 17.96
N LEU A 105 -1.66 15.52 18.82
CA LEU A 105 -2.88 15.44 19.61
C LEU A 105 -2.49 15.49 21.08
N LEU A 106 -3.01 16.46 21.83
CA LEU A 106 -2.74 16.64 23.26
C LEU A 106 -1.23 16.72 23.58
N GLY A 107 -0.43 17.32 22.69
CA GLY A 107 1.02 17.46 22.86
C GLY A 107 1.83 16.20 22.53
N GLN A 108 1.20 15.14 22.02
CA GLN A 108 1.86 13.90 21.59
C GLN A 108 1.75 13.72 20.08
N GLU A 109 2.84 13.28 19.44
CA GLU A 109 2.83 12.91 18.02
C GLU A 109 2.09 11.58 17.82
N THR A 110 1.16 11.57 16.86
CA THR A 110 0.42 10.37 16.46
C THR A 110 0.09 10.41 14.96
N TRP A 111 -0.49 9.32 14.45
CA TRP A 111 -0.92 9.20 13.06
C TRP A 111 -2.44 9.24 12.97
N ALA A 112 -2.98 10.01 12.02
CA ALA A 112 -4.42 10.05 11.76
C ALA A 112 -4.72 9.79 10.29
N ASP A 113 -5.79 9.01 10.07
CA ASP A 113 -6.37 8.77 8.75
C ASP A 113 -6.85 10.11 8.16
N PHE A 114 -6.65 10.30 6.85
CA PHE A 114 -7.19 11.43 6.09
C PHE A 114 -7.65 10.97 4.71
#